data_AF-A0A2A4Z4I6-F1
#
_entry.id   AF-A0A2A4Z4I6-F1
#
_cell.length_a   1.000
_cell.length_b   1.000
_cell.length_c   1.000
_cell.angle_alpha   90.00
_cell.angle_beta   90.00
_cell.angle_gamma   90.00
#
_symmetry.space_group_name_H-M   'P 1'
#
loop_
_entity.id
_entity.type
_entity.pdbx_description
1 polymer ?
#
loop_
_entity_poly.entity_id
_entity_poly.type
_entity_poly.pdbx_seq_one_letter_code
_entity_poly.pdbx_strand_id
1 'polypeptide(L)'
;MMGIYNKREDTAVTFRHVLFSILLTFVFVGALSAPKDAYACCTECQTSLCTDATNYIDDAHADIITRVSDELEYDIEEFEEWLIEVMFKTQFLPAMADMATQMSSVAMQYTQAIGMFLDAQNQMDTQRVFRELQFEAHRDYMPSQDFCQFGTNVRSLAATENIARFNSLALSQVSFARQLGNVNAAGSADVIGDYKARWEQFVDTYCDPRDNNWQTAGTGLALACDRNGLASGTDAGAENPQRVNRDIDYTRLIEEPRTLNIDMDDVTLDVTVEPLGTLIIGLIEEPAEEEDILALSRNLYGHRVLSRDVSQTIMKSNSAQKLYLALRSVVAKRGVAQASFNAIVGLKSSGTQHEKLPLIPANNFSHPGVAYGLPSVIGAGTLSTKHSGRFMAVIVQEILPSSPAGVGGNIFDLIGYSPSYYSQLEVLAKRIYQNPDFYAKLYDTPANVSRKKVAMKAVELMLDRAIYESQLRREMNVSVLLSSKLRGSHRAVNEGLATSKGQK
;
A
#
# COMPACT_ATOMS: atom_id res chain seq x y z
N MET A 1 -50.78 0.24 20.52
CA MET A 1 -49.72 -0.40 21.33
C MET A 1 -48.93 0.69 22.01
N MET A 2 -48.70 0.52 23.32
CA MET A 2 -47.85 1.29 24.24
C MET A 2 -48.25 2.76 24.50
N GLY A 3 -48.87 3.17 25.62
CA GLY A 3 -49.17 2.48 26.87
C GLY A 3 -47.91 2.09 27.64
N ILE A 4 -47.61 2.79 28.74
CA ILE A 4 -46.48 2.54 29.67
C ILE A 4 -45.19 3.28 29.27
N TYR A 5 -45.08 4.58 29.57
CA TYR A 5 -43.76 5.20 29.83
C TYR A 5 -43.83 6.52 30.62
N ASN A 6 -44.80 6.68 31.54
CA ASN A 6 -44.89 7.91 32.35
C ASN A 6 -45.39 7.68 33.80
N LYS A 7 -45.03 6.56 34.42
CA LYS A 7 -45.46 6.25 35.80
C LYS A 7 -44.44 5.47 36.65
N ARG A 8 -43.13 5.61 36.37
CA ARG A 8 -42.07 4.84 37.06
C ARG A 8 -40.98 5.68 37.76
N GLU A 9 -41.07 7.02 37.77
CA GLU A 9 -40.09 7.89 38.45
C GLU A 9 -40.48 8.33 39.87
N ASP A 10 -41.77 8.38 40.23
CA ASP A 10 -42.18 8.88 41.55
C ASP A 10 -42.08 7.86 42.71
N THR A 11 -41.93 6.56 42.42
CA THR A 11 -41.85 5.51 43.46
C THR A 11 -40.43 5.23 43.96
N ALA A 12 -39.39 5.70 43.26
CA ALA A 12 -38.00 5.45 43.65
C ALA A 12 -37.47 6.48 44.67
N VAL A 13 -37.98 7.71 44.64
CA VAL A 13 -37.55 8.80 45.55
C VAL A 13 -38.13 8.61 46.96
N THR A 14 -39.36 8.12 47.06
CA THR A 14 -40.01 7.84 48.35
C THR A 14 -39.41 6.63 49.08
N PHE A 15 -39.00 5.59 48.36
CA PHE A 15 -38.35 4.41 48.97
C PHE A 15 -36.96 4.74 49.55
N ARG A 16 -36.20 5.64 48.90
CA ARG A 16 -34.85 6.03 49.32
C ARG A 16 -34.82 6.90 50.58
N HIS A 17 -35.84 7.73 50.80
CA HIS A 17 -35.97 8.50 52.04
C HIS A 17 -36.43 7.66 53.24
N VAL A 18 -37.32 6.69 53.03
CA VAL A 18 -37.77 5.78 54.10
C VAL A 18 -36.63 4.89 54.60
N LEU A 19 -35.79 4.37 53.69
CA LEU A 19 -34.68 3.50 54.05
C LEU A 19 -33.57 4.25 54.81
N PHE A 20 -33.31 5.51 54.47
CA PHE A 20 -32.34 6.35 55.18
C PHE A 20 -32.82 6.74 56.59
N SER A 21 -34.11 7.01 56.76
CA SER A 21 -34.67 7.31 58.10
C SER A 21 -34.70 6.09 59.03
N ILE A 22 -34.92 4.88 58.50
CA ILE A 22 -34.89 3.64 59.29
C ILE A 22 -33.45 3.29 59.73
N LEU A 23 -32.46 3.57 58.88
CA LEU A 23 -31.07 3.30 59.22
C LEU A 23 -30.55 4.27 60.31
N LEU A 24 -30.99 5.53 60.28
CA LEU A 24 -30.59 6.55 61.27
C LEU A 24 -31.21 6.31 62.66
N THR A 25 -32.40 5.70 62.73
CA THR A 25 -33.02 5.33 64.01
C THR A 25 -32.41 4.08 64.63
N PHE A 26 -31.95 3.11 63.83
CA PHE A 26 -31.25 1.93 64.36
C PHE A 26 -29.88 2.27 64.97
N VAL A 27 -29.14 3.23 64.40
CA VAL A 27 -27.84 3.67 64.94
C VAL A 27 -28.00 4.41 66.28
N PHE A 28 -29.10 5.14 66.49
CA PHE A 28 -29.33 5.88 67.74
C PHE A 28 -29.81 5.01 68.92
N VAL A 29 -30.39 3.83 68.67
CA VAL A 29 -30.87 2.93 69.72
C VAL A 29 -29.77 2.00 70.25
N GLY A 30 -28.72 1.73 69.46
CA GLY A 30 -27.59 0.87 69.87
C GLY A 30 -26.60 1.51 70.84
N ALA A 31 -26.60 2.84 71.01
CA ALA A 31 -25.59 3.55 71.81
C ALA A 31 -25.95 3.73 73.31
N LEU A 32 -27.03 3.12 73.80
CA LEU A 32 -27.53 3.34 75.19
C LEU A 32 -27.53 2.11 76.10
N SER A 33 -26.98 0.97 75.68
CA SER A 33 -26.79 -0.18 76.58
C SER A 33 -25.32 -0.30 76.99
N ALA A 34 -25.00 0.13 78.22
CA ALA A 34 -23.73 -0.23 78.85
C ALA A 34 -23.66 -1.75 79.09
N PRO A 35 -22.54 -2.43 78.78
CA PRO A 35 -22.40 -3.85 79.06
C PRO A 35 -22.38 -4.09 80.57
N LYS A 36 -23.06 -5.14 81.03
CA LYS A 36 -22.96 -5.62 82.42
C LYS A 36 -21.87 -6.68 82.50
N ASP A 37 -21.00 -6.58 83.49
CA ASP A 37 -19.97 -7.60 83.77
C ASP A 37 -20.64 -8.94 84.13
N ALA A 38 -20.27 -10.00 83.40
CA ALA A 38 -20.71 -11.35 83.67
C ALA A 38 -19.74 -12.02 84.65
N TYR A 39 -20.15 -12.22 85.90
CA TYR A 39 -19.36 -12.98 86.87
C TYR A 39 -19.62 -14.48 86.73
N ALA A 40 -18.57 -15.25 86.46
CA ALA A 40 -18.61 -16.69 86.17
C ALA A 40 -18.46 -17.59 87.42
N CYS A 41 -18.94 -17.18 88.59
CA CYS A 41 -18.81 -17.98 89.82
C CYS A 41 -20.19 -18.39 90.36
N CYS A 42 -20.38 -19.71 90.55
CA CYS A 42 -21.59 -20.29 91.13
C CYS A 42 -21.54 -20.20 92.66
N THR A 43 -22.66 -19.89 93.32
CA THR A 43 -22.72 -19.65 94.78
C THR A 43 -22.43 -20.88 95.65
N GLU A 44 -22.41 -22.08 95.06
CA GLU A 44 -22.18 -23.36 95.78
C GLU A 44 -20.84 -24.02 95.41
N CYS A 45 -20.03 -23.37 94.59
CA CYS A 45 -18.77 -23.92 94.10
C CYS A 45 -17.61 -23.66 95.09
N GLN A 46 -16.68 -24.61 95.18
CA GLN A 46 -15.49 -24.50 96.03
C GLN A 46 -14.59 -23.36 95.53
N THR A 47 -14.08 -22.51 96.44
CA THR A 47 -13.43 -21.24 96.09
C THR A 47 -12.21 -21.38 95.18
N SER A 48 -11.49 -22.51 95.20
CA SER A 48 -10.34 -22.75 94.31
C SER A 48 -10.73 -22.87 92.83
N LEU A 49 -11.89 -23.46 92.53
CA LEU A 49 -12.37 -23.62 91.15
C LEU A 49 -12.81 -22.29 90.53
N CYS A 50 -13.30 -21.34 91.34
CA CYS A 50 -13.63 -20.02 90.83
C CYS A 50 -12.39 -19.19 90.47
N THR A 51 -11.28 -19.34 91.18
CA THR A 51 -10.03 -18.64 90.83
C THR A 51 -9.47 -19.15 89.51
N ASP A 52 -9.46 -20.47 89.31
CA ASP A 52 -8.97 -21.08 88.05
C ASP A 52 -9.86 -20.72 86.85
N ALA A 53 -11.19 -20.72 87.04
CA ALA A 53 -12.12 -20.29 86.01
C ALA A 53 -11.97 -18.79 85.66
N THR A 54 -11.71 -17.94 86.65
CA THR A 54 -11.48 -16.50 86.43
C THR A 54 -10.19 -16.28 85.66
N ASN A 55 -9.10 -16.94 86.06
CA ASN A 55 -7.82 -16.84 85.34
C ASN A 55 -7.93 -17.33 83.89
N TYR A 56 -8.65 -18.43 83.64
CA TYR A 56 -8.88 -18.91 82.27
C TYR A 56 -9.69 -17.92 81.42
N ILE A 57 -10.70 -17.27 82.00
CA ILE A 57 -11.49 -16.25 81.31
C ILE A 57 -10.64 -15.01 81.03
N ASP A 58 -9.82 -14.58 81.98
CA ASP A 58 -8.94 -13.42 81.80
C ASP A 58 -7.87 -13.68 80.73
N ASP A 59 -7.27 -14.87 80.70
CA ASP A 59 -6.34 -15.28 79.64
C ASP A 59 -7.03 -15.38 78.28
N ALA A 60 -8.24 -15.94 78.21
CA ALA A 60 -9.02 -16.00 76.98
C ALA A 60 -9.45 -14.61 76.48
N HIS A 61 -9.79 -13.69 77.40
CA HIS A 61 -10.06 -12.31 77.05
C HIS A 61 -8.82 -11.60 76.52
N ALA A 62 -7.66 -11.80 77.16
CA ALA A 62 -6.41 -11.22 76.67
C ALA A 62 -6.08 -11.71 75.25
N ASP A 63 -6.19 -13.02 74.99
CA ASP A 63 -5.95 -13.62 73.67
C ASP A 63 -6.91 -13.09 72.60
N ILE A 64 -8.21 -13.02 72.91
CA ILE A 64 -9.22 -12.46 72.01
C ILE A 64 -8.94 -10.99 71.71
N ILE A 65 -8.54 -10.19 72.70
CA ILE A 65 -8.23 -8.77 72.50
C ILE A 65 -7.06 -8.62 71.53
N THR A 66 -5.96 -9.34 71.71
CA THR A 66 -4.83 -9.30 70.77
C THR A 66 -5.24 -9.72 69.36
N ARG A 67 -5.95 -10.85 69.23
CA ARG A 67 -6.34 -11.35 67.90
C ARG A 67 -7.30 -10.42 67.17
N VAL A 68 -8.24 -9.80 67.89
CA VAL A 68 -9.16 -8.81 67.31
C VAL A 68 -8.43 -7.53 66.94
N SER A 69 -7.46 -7.10 67.76
CA SER A 69 -6.65 -5.91 67.46
C SER A 69 -5.81 -6.10 66.19
N ASP A 70 -5.16 -7.25 66.05
CA ASP A 70 -4.29 -7.54 64.90
C ASP A 70 -5.10 -7.65 63.59
N GLU A 71 -6.25 -8.34 63.61
CA GLU A 71 -7.15 -8.42 62.45
C GLU A 71 -7.74 -7.05 62.09
N LEU A 72 -8.10 -6.24 63.09
CA LEU A 72 -8.64 -4.91 62.84
C LEU A 72 -7.57 -3.98 62.22
N GLU A 73 -6.32 -4.07 62.67
CA GLU A 73 -5.22 -3.27 62.10
C GLU A 73 -4.98 -3.66 60.63
N TYR A 74 -4.98 -4.96 60.31
CA TYR A 74 -4.88 -5.46 58.94
C TYR A 74 -6.03 -4.96 58.04
N ASP A 75 -7.28 -5.06 58.51
CA ASP A 75 -8.45 -4.60 57.76
C ASP A 75 -8.43 -3.08 57.52
N ILE A 76 -7.91 -2.30 58.47
CA ILE A 76 -7.77 -0.85 58.35
C ILE A 76 -6.72 -0.49 57.29
N GLU A 77 -5.57 -1.17 57.29
CA GLU A 77 -4.52 -0.94 56.28
C GLU A 77 -5.04 -1.26 54.87
N GLU A 78 -5.74 -2.39 54.69
CA GLU A 78 -6.32 -2.76 53.39
C GLU A 78 -7.38 -1.74 52.92
N PHE A 79 -8.20 -1.23 53.86
CA PHE A 79 -9.18 -0.19 53.54
C PHE A 79 -8.54 1.14 53.18
N GLU A 80 -7.47 1.55 53.87
CA GLU A 80 -6.73 2.79 53.56
C GLU A 80 -6.10 2.71 52.16
N GLU A 81 -5.49 1.57 51.82
CA GLU A 81 -4.90 1.37 50.50
C GLU A 81 -5.97 1.40 49.41
N TRP A 82 -7.12 0.75 49.62
CA TRP A 82 -8.25 0.82 48.70
C TRP A 82 -8.77 2.26 48.54
N LEU A 83 -8.88 3.01 49.63
CA LEU A 83 -9.42 4.37 49.62
C LEU A 83 -8.49 5.32 48.84
N ILE A 84 -7.18 5.20 49.00
CA ILE A 84 -6.21 6.04 48.32
C ILE A 84 -6.02 5.61 46.86
N GLU A 85 -5.68 4.35 46.62
CA GLU A 85 -5.29 3.86 45.30
C GLU A 85 -6.49 3.69 44.38
N VAL A 86 -7.60 3.13 44.89
CA VAL A 86 -8.77 2.87 44.06
C VAL A 86 -9.69 4.09 44.08
N MET A 87 -10.22 4.49 45.23
CA MET A 87 -11.26 5.51 45.26
C MET A 87 -10.73 6.91 44.91
N PHE A 88 -9.63 7.35 45.53
CA PHE A 88 -9.15 8.71 45.32
C PHE A 88 -8.47 8.90 43.95
N LYS A 89 -7.48 8.05 43.61
CA LYS A 89 -6.72 8.21 42.36
C LYS A 89 -7.52 7.88 41.10
N THR A 90 -8.38 6.85 41.12
CA THR A 90 -9.09 6.45 39.89
C THR A 90 -10.44 7.13 39.69
N GLN A 91 -11.15 7.50 40.77
CA GLN A 91 -12.50 8.06 40.64
C GLN A 91 -12.52 9.57 40.90
N PHE A 92 -11.99 10.02 42.04
CA PHE A 92 -12.12 11.43 42.44
C PHE A 92 -11.20 12.38 41.68
N LEU A 93 -9.93 12.03 41.53
CA LEU A 93 -8.94 12.91 40.90
C LEU A 93 -9.30 13.23 39.43
N PRO A 94 -9.68 12.25 38.59
CA PRO A 94 -10.11 12.51 37.22
C PRO A 94 -11.42 13.29 37.18
N ALA A 95 -12.39 12.97 38.04
CA ALA A 95 -13.67 13.67 38.07
C ALA A 95 -13.53 15.15 38.46
N MET A 96 -12.61 15.48 39.38
CA MET A 96 -12.31 16.87 39.74
C MET A 96 -11.59 17.62 38.60
N ALA A 97 -10.71 16.94 37.85
CA ALA A 97 -10.07 17.52 36.67
C ALA A 97 -11.09 17.80 35.54
N ASP A 98 -12.03 16.87 35.31
CA ASP A 98 -13.13 17.06 34.36
C ASP A 98 -14.11 18.15 34.82
N MET A 99 -14.40 18.25 36.12
CA MET A 99 -15.20 19.36 36.65
C MET A 99 -14.50 20.71 36.45
N ALA A 100 -13.17 20.79 36.64
CA ALA A 100 -12.41 22.02 36.44
C ALA A 100 -12.37 22.47 34.97
N THR A 101 -12.23 21.53 34.03
CA THR A 101 -12.30 21.84 32.58
C THR A 101 -13.70 22.28 32.17
N GLN A 102 -14.74 21.63 32.69
CA GLN A 102 -16.12 22.06 32.44
C GLN A 102 -16.41 23.44 33.05
N MET A 103 -16.02 23.70 34.30
CA MET A 103 -16.22 25.00 34.94
C MET A 103 -15.47 26.13 34.25
N SER A 104 -14.25 25.91 33.75
CA SER A 104 -13.52 26.94 32.99
C SER A 104 -14.15 27.24 31.63
N SER A 105 -14.64 26.22 30.91
CA SER A 105 -15.38 26.42 29.66
C SER A 105 -16.70 27.19 29.86
N VAL A 106 -17.41 26.90 30.96
CA VAL A 106 -18.67 27.55 31.34
C VAL A 106 -18.41 28.96 31.86
N ALA A 107 -17.32 29.19 32.61
CA ALA A 107 -16.92 30.52 33.06
C ALA A 107 -16.66 31.47 31.88
N MET A 108 -16.03 30.98 30.79
CA MET A 108 -15.89 31.77 29.56
C MET A 108 -17.24 32.15 28.93
N GLN A 109 -18.23 31.26 28.95
CA GLN A 109 -19.59 31.57 28.48
C GLN A 109 -20.29 32.61 29.36
N TYR A 110 -20.12 32.54 30.69
CA TYR A 110 -20.70 33.53 31.60
C TYR A 110 -20.05 34.91 31.46
N THR A 111 -18.74 35.00 31.27
CA THR A 111 -18.07 36.30 31.00
C THR A 111 -18.53 36.89 29.67
N GLN A 112 -18.72 36.06 28.64
CA GLN A 112 -19.31 36.49 27.37
C GLN A 112 -20.74 37.01 27.56
N ALA A 113 -21.57 36.30 28.35
CA ALA A 113 -22.94 36.68 28.64
C ALA A 113 -23.05 38.00 29.42
N ILE A 114 -22.23 38.20 30.45
CA ILE A 114 -22.19 39.43 31.26
C ILE A 114 -21.66 40.61 30.43
N GLY A 115 -20.69 40.36 29.55
CA GLY A 115 -20.24 41.34 28.56
C GLY A 115 -21.33 41.80 27.59
N MET A 116 -22.38 41.00 27.34
CA MET A 116 -23.47 41.40 26.44
C MET A 116 -24.38 42.46 27.05
N PHE A 117 -24.49 42.45 28.37
CA PHE A 117 -25.40 43.31 29.11
C PHE A 117 -24.81 44.68 29.44
N LEU A 118 -23.49 44.82 29.48
CA LEU A 118 -22.83 46.06 29.92
C LEU A 118 -22.38 46.97 28.77
N ASP A 119 -22.28 46.46 27.55
CA ASP A 119 -22.02 47.27 26.34
C ASP A 119 -22.42 46.50 25.08
N ALA A 120 -23.71 46.51 24.77
CA ALA A 120 -24.27 45.79 23.62
C ALA A 120 -23.61 46.19 22.28
N GLN A 121 -23.05 47.39 22.16
CA GLN A 121 -22.43 47.86 20.93
C GLN A 121 -21.03 47.28 20.75
N ASN A 122 -20.14 47.42 21.74
CA ASN A 122 -18.82 46.77 21.69
C ASN A 122 -18.93 45.23 21.69
N GLN A 123 -19.99 44.69 22.30
CA GLN A 123 -20.36 43.28 22.22
C GLN A 123 -20.74 42.83 20.79
N MET A 124 -21.59 43.58 20.08
CA MET A 124 -21.97 43.23 18.71
C MET A 124 -20.78 43.38 17.74
N ASP A 125 -19.93 44.38 17.96
CA ASP A 125 -18.69 44.56 17.21
C ASP A 125 -17.69 43.44 17.49
N THR A 126 -17.49 43.05 18.76
CA THR A 126 -16.64 41.91 19.10
C THR A 126 -17.19 40.59 18.59
N GLN A 127 -18.51 40.35 18.66
CA GLN A 127 -19.13 39.16 18.04
C GLN A 127 -18.94 39.15 16.52
N ARG A 128 -19.05 40.30 15.86
CA ARG A 128 -18.79 40.41 14.42
C ARG A 128 -17.34 40.08 14.10
N VAL A 129 -16.39 40.64 14.84
CA VAL A 129 -14.95 40.34 14.68
C VAL A 129 -14.67 38.86 14.97
N PHE A 130 -15.25 38.28 16.02
CA PHE A 130 -15.10 36.85 16.30
C PHE A 130 -15.66 35.97 15.18
N ARG A 131 -16.82 36.33 14.61
CA ARG A 131 -17.38 35.61 13.46
C ARG A 131 -16.54 35.78 12.21
N GLU A 132 -15.99 36.96 11.98
CA GLU A 132 -15.09 37.26 10.87
C GLU A 132 -13.80 36.44 10.99
N LEU A 133 -13.15 36.44 12.15
CA LEU A 133 -11.97 35.63 12.44
C LEU A 133 -12.28 34.13 12.41
N GLN A 134 -13.44 33.69 12.89
CA GLN A 134 -13.86 32.29 12.79
C GLN A 134 -14.08 31.89 11.34
N PHE A 135 -14.72 32.74 10.53
CA PHE A 135 -14.94 32.47 9.11
C PHE A 135 -13.61 32.47 8.34
N GLU A 136 -12.72 33.42 8.62
CA GLU A 136 -11.38 33.46 8.05
C GLU A 136 -10.57 32.22 8.44
N ALA A 137 -10.58 31.83 9.71
CA ALA A 137 -9.95 30.59 10.18
C ALA A 137 -10.57 29.37 9.49
N HIS A 138 -11.90 29.24 9.42
CA HIS A 138 -12.55 28.14 8.71
C HIS A 138 -12.18 28.12 7.22
N ARG A 139 -12.13 29.28 6.57
CA ARG A 139 -11.73 29.43 5.17
C ARG A 139 -10.27 29.02 4.94
N ASP A 140 -9.37 29.32 5.88
CA ASP A 140 -7.95 28.99 5.78
C ASP A 140 -7.65 27.53 6.16
N TYR A 141 -8.38 26.97 7.13
CA TYR A 141 -8.20 25.58 7.59
C TYR A 141 -8.96 24.55 6.73
N MET A 142 -10.00 24.92 5.99
CA MET A 142 -10.70 24.00 5.11
C MET A 142 -9.88 23.76 3.81
N PRO A 143 -9.38 22.54 3.56
CA PRO A 143 -8.67 22.24 2.32
C PRO A 143 -9.63 22.28 1.14
N SER A 144 -9.16 22.78 0.00
CA SER A 144 -9.90 22.65 -1.26
C SER A 144 -9.97 21.19 -1.72
N GLN A 145 -11.04 20.84 -2.42
CA GLN A 145 -11.24 19.50 -2.97
C GLN A 145 -10.08 19.08 -3.89
N ASP A 146 -9.55 20.03 -4.69
CA ASP A 146 -8.35 19.84 -5.50
C ASP A 146 -7.16 19.34 -4.66
N PHE A 147 -6.91 19.95 -3.49
CA PHE A 147 -5.79 19.56 -2.63
C PHE A 147 -5.94 18.14 -2.09
N CYS A 148 -7.14 17.75 -1.67
CA CYS A 148 -7.44 16.39 -1.22
C CYS A 148 -7.19 15.35 -2.32
N GLN A 149 -7.48 15.69 -3.58
CA GLN A 149 -7.20 14.83 -4.73
C GLN A 149 -5.70 14.69 -5.00
N PHE A 150 -4.94 15.79 -5.00
CA PHE A 150 -3.47 15.73 -5.13
C PHE A 150 -2.81 14.89 -4.04
N GLY A 151 -3.22 15.07 -2.78
CA GLY A 151 -2.68 14.29 -1.65
C GLY A 151 -3.01 12.80 -1.74
N THR A 152 -4.20 12.45 -2.22
CA THR A 152 -4.61 11.05 -2.39
C THR A 152 -3.88 10.39 -3.56
N ASN A 153 -3.56 11.14 -4.62
CA ASN A 153 -2.83 10.62 -5.79
C ASN A 153 -1.43 10.10 -5.44
N VAL A 154 -0.75 10.71 -4.45
CA VAL A 154 0.56 10.27 -3.98
C VAL A 154 0.53 8.80 -3.53
N ARG A 155 -0.59 8.32 -2.96
CA ARG A 155 -0.76 6.91 -2.57
C ARG A 155 -0.86 5.99 -3.79
N SER A 156 -1.60 6.41 -4.82
CA SER A 156 -1.71 5.67 -6.09
C SER A 156 -0.34 5.56 -6.77
N LEU A 157 0.38 6.69 -6.87
CA LEU A 157 1.72 6.74 -7.43
C LEU A 157 2.68 5.79 -6.72
N ALA A 158 2.71 5.82 -5.38
CA ALA A 158 3.58 4.95 -4.59
C ALA A 158 3.27 3.46 -4.81
N ALA A 159 2.00 3.09 -4.92
CA ALA A 159 1.61 1.72 -5.23
C ALA A 159 2.08 1.29 -6.62
N THR A 160 1.89 2.14 -7.64
CA THR A 160 2.36 1.85 -9.01
C THR A 160 3.89 1.86 -9.14
N GLU A 161 4.60 2.66 -8.35
CA GLU A 161 6.07 2.62 -8.29
C GLU A 161 6.58 1.29 -7.73
N ASN A 162 5.91 0.75 -6.70
CA ASN A 162 6.29 -0.55 -6.13
C ASN A 162 6.11 -1.69 -7.13
N ILE A 163 5.00 -1.69 -7.88
CA ILE A 163 4.75 -2.66 -8.96
C ILE A 163 5.82 -2.53 -10.05
N ALA A 164 6.11 -1.30 -10.49
CA ALA A 164 7.16 -1.03 -11.47
C ALA A 164 8.53 -1.58 -11.04
N ARG A 165 8.91 -1.37 -9.77
CA ARG A 165 10.16 -1.90 -9.19
C ARG A 165 10.15 -3.42 -9.17
N PHE A 166 9.07 -4.04 -8.72
CA PHE A 166 8.91 -5.48 -8.67
C PHE A 166 9.05 -6.11 -10.06
N ASN A 167 8.30 -5.62 -11.05
CA ASN A 167 8.34 -6.10 -12.43
C ASN A 167 9.76 -5.97 -13.04
N SER A 168 10.42 -4.83 -12.81
CA SER A 168 11.81 -4.64 -13.29
C SER A 168 12.80 -5.64 -12.67
N LEU A 169 12.59 -6.00 -11.40
CA LEU A 169 13.41 -6.98 -10.69
C LEU A 169 13.13 -8.39 -11.18
N ALA A 170 11.86 -8.76 -11.33
CA ALA A 170 11.43 -10.06 -11.85
C ALA A 170 11.99 -10.31 -13.26
N LEU A 171 11.84 -9.35 -14.18
CA LEU A 171 12.42 -9.41 -15.52
C LEU A 171 13.94 -9.58 -15.50
N SER A 172 14.61 -8.89 -14.57
CA SER A 172 16.05 -9.03 -14.40
C SER A 172 16.42 -10.44 -13.94
N GLN A 173 15.71 -10.99 -12.95
CA GLN A 173 15.93 -12.34 -12.45
C GLN A 173 15.69 -13.40 -13.53
N VAL A 174 14.56 -13.33 -14.26
CA VAL A 174 14.24 -14.25 -15.37
C VAL A 174 15.34 -14.22 -16.43
N SER A 175 15.80 -13.02 -16.79
CA SER A 175 16.85 -12.88 -17.79
C SER A 175 18.21 -13.44 -17.36
N PHE A 176 18.61 -13.19 -16.11
CA PHE A 176 19.85 -13.73 -15.56
C PHE A 176 19.77 -15.25 -15.39
N ALA A 177 18.64 -15.76 -14.91
CA ALA A 177 18.41 -17.20 -14.75
C ALA A 177 18.55 -17.93 -16.09
N ARG A 178 17.99 -17.38 -17.17
CA ARG A 178 18.17 -17.89 -18.53
C ARG A 178 19.63 -17.85 -18.99
N GLN A 179 20.31 -16.71 -18.82
CA GLN A 179 21.71 -16.58 -19.26
C GLN A 179 22.67 -17.49 -18.50
N LEU A 180 22.42 -17.72 -17.20
CA LEU A 180 23.24 -18.56 -16.33
C LEU A 180 22.85 -20.04 -16.37
N GLY A 181 21.64 -20.37 -16.84
CA GLY A 181 21.16 -21.75 -16.92
C GLY A 181 20.75 -22.30 -15.58
N ASN A 182 20.08 -21.47 -14.77
CA ASN A 182 19.54 -21.93 -13.50
C ASN A 182 18.51 -23.04 -13.75
N VAL A 183 18.42 -23.98 -12.82
CA VAL A 183 17.42 -25.06 -12.86
C VAL A 183 16.02 -24.44 -12.94
N ASN A 184 15.15 -25.03 -13.76
CA ASN A 184 13.79 -24.55 -14.05
C ASN A 184 13.71 -23.17 -14.75
N ALA A 185 14.81 -22.65 -15.30
CA ALA A 185 14.78 -21.45 -16.12
C ALA A 185 14.64 -21.77 -17.61
N ALA A 186 14.09 -20.83 -18.37
CA ALA A 186 14.07 -20.88 -19.84
C ALA A 186 15.49 -21.06 -20.38
N GLY A 187 15.66 -22.02 -21.29
CA GLY A 187 16.97 -22.35 -21.84
C GLY A 187 17.94 -22.98 -20.83
N SER A 188 17.47 -23.64 -19.77
CA SER A 188 18.32 -24.37 -18.80
C SER A 188 18.97 -25.63 -19.38
N ALA A 189 18.25 -26.36 -20.24
CA ALA A 189 18.69 -27.65 -20.79
C ALA A 189 19.90 -27.51 -21.73
N ASP A 190 19.75 -26.80 -22.84
CA ASP A 190 20.82 -26.59 -23.82
C ASP A 190 20.59 -25.32 -24.64
N VAL A 191 21.66 -24.81 -25.26
CA VAL A 191 21.65 -23.69 -26.21
C VAL A 191 20.76 -23.99 -27.40
N ILE A 192 20.79 -25.23 -27.92
CA ILE A 192 19.97 -25.62 -29.07
C ILE A 192 18.49 -25.66 -28.69
N GLY A 193 18.18 -26.18 -27.50
CA GLY A 193 16.80 -26.21 -26.99
C GLY A 193 16.21 -24.80 -26.81
N ASP A 194 16.99 -23.86 -26.27
CA ASP A 194 16.58 -22.44 -26.16
C ASP A 194 16.33 -21.80 -27.53
N TYR A 195 17.20 -22.07 -28.50
CA TYR A 195 17.04 -21.56 -29.85
C TYR A 195 15.81 -22.14 -30.54
N LYS A 196 15.59 -23.46 -30.41
CA LYS A 196 14.43 -24.15 -30.98
C LYS A 196 13.12 -23.61 -30.40
N ALA A 197 13.02 -23.48 -29.08
CA ALA A 197 11.81 -22.95 -28.43
C ALA A 197 11.49 -21.52 -28.86
N ARG A 198 12.52 -20.68 -29.06
CA ARG A 198 12.32 -19.32 -29.60
C ARG A 198 11.96 -19.30 -31.08
N TRP A 199 12.48 -20.25 -31.85
CA TRP A 199 12.09 -20.39 -33.25
C TRP A 199 10.63 -20.80 -33.36
N GLU A 200 10.18 -21.76 -32.57
CA GLU A 200 8.76 -22.16 -32.48
C GLU A 200 7.89 -20.97 -32.07
N GLN A 201 8.28 -20.24 -31.01
CA GLN A 201 7.60 -19.02 -30.58
C GLN A 201 7.51 -17.96 -31.69
N PHE A 202 8.58 -17.79 -32.47
CA PHE A 202 8.58 -16.87 -33.61
C PHE A 202 7.58 -17.30 -34.69
N VAL A 203 7.61 -18.57 -35.08
CA VAL A 203 6.71 -19.13 -36.10
C VAL A 203 5.25 -18.99 -35.69
N ASP A 204 4.94 -19.26 -34.42
CA ASP A 204 3.56 -19.28 -33.93
C ASP A 204 2.99 -17.87 -33.67
N THR A 205 3.80 -16.96 -33.13
CA THR A 205 3.31 -15.71 -32.54
C THR A 205 3.74 -14.45 -33.31
N TYR A 206 4.89 -14.46 -33.98
CA TYR A 206 5.52 -13.25 -34.52
C TYR A 206 5.71 -13.24 -36.04
N CYS A 207 5.58 -14.39 -36.70
CA CYS A 207 5.94 -14.58 -38.09
C CYS A 207 5.04 -13.78 -39.05
N ASP A 208 5.65 -12.92 -39.88
CA ASP A 208 5.00 -12.36 -41.06
C ASP A 208 5.43 -13.15 -42.31
N PRO A 209 4.50 -13.81 -43.03
CA PRO A 209 4.81 -14.43 -44.32
C PRO A 209 5.17 -13.40 -45.40
N ARG A 210 4.96 -12.10 -45.16
CA ARG A 210 5.33 -11.01 -46.07
C ARG A 210 6.73 -10.47 -45.87
N ASP A 211 7.38 -10.83 -44.76
CA ASP A 211 8.73 -10.41 -44.48
C ASP A 211 9.74 -11.14 -45.36
N ASN A 212 10.80 -10.43 -45.76
CA ASN A 212 11.89 -10.91 -46.63
C ASN A 212 11.50 -11.14 -48.11
N ASN A 213 11.36 -10.01 -48.84
CA ASN A 213 11.26 -9.88 -50.31
C ASN A 213 9.92 -10.30 -50.95
N TRP A 214 8.86 -9.53 -50.70
CA TRP A 214 7.46 -9.75 -51.13
C TRP A 214 7.16 -9.60 -52.64
N GLN A 215 8.14 -9.43 -53.53
CA GLN A 215 7.83 -8.83 -54.84
C GLN A 215 7.17 -9.73 -55.90
N THR A 216 7.19 -11.08 -55.84
CA THR A 216 6.61 -11.87 -56.96
C THR A 216 6.02 -13.26 -56.73
N ALA A 217 6.30 -14.00 -55.66
CA ALA A 217 5.58 -15.24 -55.29
C ALA A 217 6.30 -15.90 -54.10
N GLY A 218 5.75 -15.74 -52.91
CA GLY A 218 6.29 -16.35 -51.68
C GLY A 218 7.58 -15.69 -51.21
N THR A 219 7.61 -15.33 -49.93
CA THR A 219 8.86 -14.93 -49.27
C THR A 219 9.66 -16.16 -48.89
N GLY A 220 10.95 -15.99 -48.60
CA GLY A 220 11.73 -17.05 -47.95
C GLY A 220 11.18 -17.45 -46.57
N LEU A 221 10.31 -16.62 -45.97
CA LEU A 221 9.66 -16.88 -44.68
C LEU A 221 8.34 -17.64 -44.81
N ALA A 222 7.70 -17.71 -45.98
CA ALA A 222 6.40 -18.37 -46.14
C ALA A 222 6.43 -19.86 -45.71
N LEU A 223 7.53 -20.56 -45.99
CA LEU A 223 7.74 -21.94 -45.52
C LEU A 223 8.03 -22.03 -44.02
N ALA A 224 8.59 -20.98 -43.43
CA ALA A 224 8.86 -20.92 -42.00
C ALA A 224 7.60 -20.58 -41.20
N CYS A 225 6.74 -19.71 -41.74
CA CYS A 225 5.47 -19.29 -41.13
C CYS A 225 4.30 -20.27 -41.40
N ASP A 226 4.55 -21.44 -42.00
CA ASP A 226 3.54 -22.49 -42.18
C ASP A 226 3.38 -23.30 -40.89
N ARG A 227 2.71 -22.69 -39.91
CA ARG A 227 2.42 -23.31 -38.62
C ARG A 227 1.63 -24.61 -38.72
N ASN A 228 0.79 -24.76 -39.75
CA ASN A 228 -0.12 -25.90 -39.88
C ASN A 228 0.50 -27.08 -40.65
N GLY A 229 1.71 -26.92 -41.19
CA GLY A 229 2.38 -27.93 -42.03
C GLY A 229 1.57 -28.30 -43.27
N LEU A 230 0.59 -27.47 -43.63
CA LEU A 230 -0.24 -27.62 -44.81
C LEU A 230 0.50 -26.87 -45.90
N ALA A 231 1.52 -27.52 -46.47
CA ALA A 231 2.42 -27.04 -47.52
C ALA A 231 1.70 -26.70 -48.86
N SER A 232 0.66 -25.88 -48.79
CA SER A 232 -0.29 -25.57 -49.85
C SER A 232 -0.78 -24.13 -49.71
N GLY A 233 0.15 -23.18 -49.74
CA GLY A 233 -0.16 -21.80 -50.13
C GLY A 233 -1.08 -21.01 -49.20
N THR A 234 -1.30 -21.44 -47.96
CA THR A 234 -1.93 -20.61 -46.95
C THR A 234 -0.85 -19.97 -46.10
N ASP A 235 -0.56 -18.70 -46.39
CA ASP A 235 0.24 -17.79 -45.58
C ASP A 235 -0.40 -17.63 -44.18
N ALA A 236 -0.30 -18.66 -43.33
CA ALA A 236 -1.00 -18.72 -42.06
C ALA A 236 -0.54 -17.60 -41.12
N GLY A 237 0.78 -17.30 -41.13
CA GLY A 237 1.40 -16.24 -40.33
C GLY A 237 1.19 -16.45 -38.83
N ALA A 238 1.48 -15.41 -38.05
CA ALA A 238 1.19 -15.38 -36.62
C ALA A 238 -0.30 -15.66 -36.33
N GLU A 239 -0.58 -16.38 -35.23
CA GLU A 239 -1.94 -16.64 -34.77
C GLU A 239 -2.77 -15.37 -34.59
N ASN A 240 -2.13 -14.33 -34.07
CA ASN A 240 -2.71 -13.01 -33.91
C ASN A 240 -1.95 -12.01 -34.79
N PRO A 241 -2.59 -11.46 -35.85
CA PRO A 241 -1.97 -10.48 -36.73
C PRO A 241 -1.45 -9.22 -36.02
N GLN A 242 -1.99 -8.87 -34.84
CA GLN A 242 -1.53 -7.72 -34.05
C GLN A 242 -0.17 -7.96 -33.39
N ARG A 243 0.24 -9.22 -33.22
CA ARG A 243 1.50 -9.61 -32.58
C ARG A 243 2.65 -9.79 -33.56
N VAL A 244 2.37 -9.87 -34.87
CA VAL A 244 3.38 -9.96 -35.93
C VAL A 244 4.49 -8.94 -35.72
N ASN A 245 5.75 -9.37 -35.66
CA ASN A 245 6.94 -8.54 -35.42
C ASN A 245 7.02 -7.79 -34.07
N ARG A 246 6.19 -8.11 -33.06
CA ARG A 246 6.30 -7.46 -31.73
C ARG A 246 7.60 -7.85 -30.98
N ASP A 247 8.22 -8.97 -31.34
CA ASP A 247 9.50 -9.43 -30.79
C ASP A 247 10.74 -8.67 -31.33
N ILE A 248 10.57 -7.83 -32.35
CA ILE A 248 11.64 -6.98 -32.90
C ILE A 248 11.30 -5.49 -32.89
N ASP A 249 10.02 -5.13 -32.94
CA ASP A 249 9.54 -3.75 -32.99
C ASP A 249 9.46 -3.14 -31.59
N TYR A 250 10.57 -2.52 -31.15
CA TYR A 250 10.64 -1.79 -29.90
C TYR A 250 9.67 -0.59 -29.84
N THR A 251 9.47 0.10 -30.95
CA THR A 251 8.67 1.34 -30.96
C THR A 251 7.20 1.02 -30.72
N ARG A 252 6.65 0.04 -31.44
CA ARG A 252 5.25 -0.37 -31.26
C ARG A 252 5.02 -1.10 -29.94
N LEU A 253 5.98 -1.91 -29.46
CA LEU A 253 5.80 -2.65 -28.20
C LEU A 253 6.00 -1.78 -26.95
N ILE A 254 7.00 -0.90 -26.93
CA ILE A 254 7.44 -0.22 -25.69
C ILE A 254 7.33 1.30 -25.78
N GLU A 255 7.67 1.91 -26.91
CA GLU A 255 7.76 3.37 -27.01
C GLU A 255 6.38 4.03 -27.08
N GLU A 256 5.55 3.56 -28.01
CA GLU A 256 4.21 4.07 -28.30
C GLU A 256 3.21 3.91 -27.13
N PRO A 257 3.02 2.72 -26.54
CA PRO A 257 2.08 2.56 -25.43
C PRO A 257 2.59 3.26 -24.16
N ARG A 258 1.71 4.02 -23.49
CA ARG A 258 2.03 4.65 -22.18
C ARG A 258 1.99 3.65 -21.03
N THR A 259 1.19 2.60 -21.19
CA THR A 259 0.92 1.57 -20.19
C THR A 259 1.01 0.21 -20.88
N LEU A 260 1.77 -0.70 -20.28
CA LEU A 260 1.93 -2.08 -20.68
C LEU A 260 1.23 -2.97 -19.65
N ASN A 261 0.42 -3.92 -20.08
CA ASN A 261 -0.23 -4.87 -19.20
C ASN A 261 0.77 -5.96 -18.80
N ILE A 262 1.44 -5.75 -17.67
CA ILE A 262 2.49 -6.62 -17.14
C ILE A 262 2.27 -6.79 -15.65
N ASP A 263 2.13 -8.02 -15.22
CA ASP A 263 2.01 -8.43 -13.84
C ASP A 263 2.84 -9.69 -13.57
N MET A 264 4.09 -9.50 -13.17
CA MET A 264 5.00 -10.61 -12.83
C MET A 264 4.68 -11.22 -11.45
N ASP A 265 3.72 -10.66 -10.70
CA ASP A 265 3.28 -11.14 -9.38
C ASP A 265 2.05 -12.06 -9.50
N ASP A 266 1.57 -12.30 -10.72
CA ASP A 266 0.42 -13.18 -10.93
C ASP A 266 0.79 -14.64 -10.62
N VAL A 267 0.45 -15.06 -9.40
CA VAL A 267 0.60 -16.44 -8.91
C VAL A 267 -0.59 -17.32 -9.34
N THR A 268 -1.42 -16.91 -10.31
CA THR A 268 -2.47 -17.79 -10.87
C THR A 268 -1.91 -18.90 -11.77
N LEU A 269 -0.85 -19.56 -11.30
CA LEU A 269 -0.58 -20.95 -11.59
C LEU A 269 -1.57 -21.81 -10.77
N ASP A 270 -2.86 -21.74 -11.10
CA ASP A 270 -3.82 -22.76 -10.63
C ASP A 270 -3.60 -24.05 -11.44
N VAL A 271 -2.55 -24.79 -11.08
CA VAL A 271 -2.25 -26.14 -11.58
C VAL A 271 -2.93 -27.18 -10.67
N THR A 272 -4.10 -26.89 -10.11
CA THR A 272 -4.84 -27.87 -9.29
C THR A 272 -6.08 -28.47 -9.94
N VAL A 273 -6.30 -28.26 -11.24
CA VAL A 273 -7.39 -28.95 -11.95
C VAL A 273 -6.87 -30.20 -12.68
N GLU A 274 -7.07 -31.34 -12.01
CA GLU A 274 -6.92 -32.74 -12.48
C GLU A 274 -7.62 -33.03 -13.83
N PRO A 275 -7.26 -34.14 -14.52
CA PRO A 275 -7.39 -34.30 -15.96
C PRO A 275 -8.80 -34.76 -16.35
N LEU A 276 -9.62 -33.83 -16.85
CA LEU A 276 -10.67 -34.19 -17.80
C LEU A 276 -10.41 -33.49 -19.12
N GLY A 277 -10.27 -34.30 -20.17
CA GLY A 277 -9.94 -33.91 -21.54
C GLY A 277 -11.02 -33.06 -22.20
N THR A 278 -11.19 -31.83 -21.74
CA THR A 278 -11.99 -30.79 -22.38
C THR A 278 -11.37 -29.44 -22.07
N LEU A 279 -10.54 -28.97 -23.01
CA LEU A 279 -10.61 -27.61 -23.53
C LEU A 279 -10.78 -26.49 -22.49
N ILE A 280 -9.81 -26.34 -21.59
CA ILE A 280 -9.46 -25.03 -21.00
C ILE A 280 -7.93 -24.88 -21.06
N ILE A 281 -7.41 -24.91 -22.29
CA ILE A 281 -6.12 -24.29 -22.61
C ILE A 281 -6.52 -22.93 -23.19
N GLY A 282 -6.64 -21.91 -22.34
CA GLY A 282 -7.10 -20.59 -22.77
C GLY A 282 -7.65 -19.64 -21.71
N LEU A 283 -7.58 -19.97 -20.40
CA LEU A 283 -8.02 -19.06 -19.33
C LEU A 283 -6.92 -18.62 -18.36
N ILE A 284 -5.67 -18.97 -18.64
CA ILE A 284 -4.52 -18.17 -18.21
C ILE A 284 -4.08 -17.44 -19.48
N GLU A 285 -4.77 -16.36 -19.83
CA GLU A 285 -4.13 -15.38 -20.71
C GLU A 285 -2.97 -14.82 -19.88
N GLU A 286 -1.77 -15.43 -19.99
CA GLU A 286 -0.56 -14.62 -19.82
C GLU A 286 -0.83 -13.37 -20.68
N PRO A 287 -0.76 -12.15 -20.12
CA PRO A 287 -1.07 -11.00 -20.91
C PRO A 287 -0.10 -11.03 -22.10
N ALA A 288 -0.64 -11.07 -23.32
CA ALA A 288 0.14 -11.28 -24.55
C ALA A 288 1.40 -10.39 -24.64
N GLU A 289 1.39 -9.26 -23.92
CA GLU A 289 2.48 -8.30 -23.82
C GLU A 289 3.68 -8.78 -22.97
N GLU A 290 3.48 -9.60 -21.93
CA GLU A 290 4.58 -10.17 -21.14
C GLU A 290 5.46 -11.08 -22.00
N GLU A 291 4.82 -11.98 -22.74
CA GLU A 291 5.48 -12.87 -23.68
C GLU A 291 6.25 -12.05 -24.74
N ASP A 292 5.63 -11.01 -25.29
CA ASP A 292 6.23 -10.10 -26.29
C ASP A 292 7.47 -9.38 -25.75
N ILE A 293 7.39 -8.90 -24.51
CA ILE A 293 8.49 -8.17 -23.87
C ILE A 293 9.64 -9.13 -23.56
N LEU A 294 9.34 -10.33 -23.08
CA LEU A 294 10.35 -11.36 -22.86
C LEU A 294 11.00 -11.78 -24.18
N ALA A 295 10.23 -11.95 -25.26
CA ALA A 295 10.74 -12.28 -26.58
C ALA A 295 11.67 -11.17 -27.12
N LEU A 296 11.21 -9.91 -27.11
CA LEU A 296 12.02 -8.76 -27.51
C LEU A 296 13.28 -8.62 -26.68
N SER A 297 13.16 -8.76 -25.35
CA SER A 297 14.30 -8.70 -24.44
C SER A 297 15.32 -9.80 -24.72
N ARG A 298 14.87 -11.02 -25.08
CA ARG A 298 15.75 -12.13 -25.48
C ARG A 298 16.44 -11.82 -26.80
N ASN A 299 15.75 -11.24 -27.79
CA ASN A 299 16.34 -10.84 -29.07
C ASN A 299 17.42 -9.75 -28.90
N LEU A 300 17.15 -8.72 -28.09
CA LEU A 300 18.06 -7.57 -27.91
C LEU A 300 19.32 -7.90 -27.09
N TYR A 301 19.16 -8.55 -25.94
CA TYR A 301 20.26 -8.69 -24.96
C TYR A 301 20.80 -10.12 -24.84
N GLY A 302 20.10 -11.12 -25.38
CA GLY A 302 20.37 -12.53 -25.14
C GLY A 302 20.05 -13.45 -26.32
N HIS A 303 20.32 -13.01 -27.56
CA HIS A 303 19.97 -13.77 -28.78
C HIS A 303 20.57 -15.17 -28.82
N ARG A 304 21.72 -15.37 -28.17
CA ARG A 304 22.33 -16.68 -27.92
C ARG A 304 22.67 -16.76 -26.44
N VAL A 305 22.10 -17.75 -25.76
CA VAL A 305 22.54 -18.16 -24.43
C VAL A 305 23.98 -18.70 -24.52
N LEU A 306 24.72 -18.58 -23.43
CA LEU A 306 26.12 -18.97 -23.41
C LEU A 306 26.21 -20.49 -23.29
N SER A 307 27.16 -21.11 -24.00
CA SER A 307 27.43 -22.54 -23.79
C SER A 307 27.98 -22.74 -22.39
N ARG A 308 27.33 -23.64 -21.66
CA ARG A 308 27.63 -23.98 -20.25
C ARG A 308 28.25 -25.37 -20.12
N ASP A 309 28.45 -26.06 -21.24
CA ASP A 309 29.04 -27.40 -21.29
C ASP A 309 30.57 -27.33 -21.09
N VAL A 310 30.97 -26.92 -19.88
CA VAL A 310 32.37 -26.86 -19.48
C VAL A 310 32.62 -27.97 -18.48
N SER A 311 33.17 -29.08 -18.98
CA SER A 311 33.50 -30.22 -18.12
C SER A 311 34.46 -29.83 -16.99
N GLN A 312 34.27 -30.42 -15.80
CA GLN A 312 35.13 -30.19 -14.64
C GLN A 312 36.60 -30.54 -14.92
N THR A 313 36.87 -31.48 -15.82
CA THR A 313 38.24 -31.80 -16.25
C THR A 313 38.88 -30.67 -17.03
N ILE A 314 38.11 -29.95 -17.86
CA ILE A 314 38.58 -28.80 -18.65
C ILE A 314 38.84 -27.59 -17.74
N MET A 315 38.05 -27.41 -16.68
CA MET A 315 38.19 -26.33 -15.69
C MET A 315 39.49 -26.40 -14.86
N LYS A 316 40.22 -27.50 -14.88
CA LYS A 316 41.56 -27.61 -14.26
C LYS A 316 42.63 -26.81 -15.02
N SER A 317 42.39 -26.49 -16.30
CA SER A 317 43.29 -25.65 -17.08
C SER A 317 43.09 -24.16 -16.77
N ASN A 318 44.20 -23.44 -16.56
CA ASN A 318 44.19 -21.98 -16.36
C ASN A 318 43.57 -21.23 -17.57
N SER A 319 43.73 -21.76 -18.79
CA SER A 319 43.11 -21.16 -19.98
C SER A 319 41.58 -21.25 -19.97
N ALA A 320 41.03 -22.38 -19.54
CA ALA A 320 39.59 -22.59 -19.43
C ALA A 320 38.97 -21.71 -18.33
N GLN A 321 39.65 -21.55 -17.20
CA GLN A 321 39.21 -20.64 -16.13
C GLN A 321 39.13 -19.20 -16.62
N LYS A 322 40.13 -18.72 -17.36
CA LYS A 322 40.12 -17.37 -17.96
C LYS A 322 38.99 -17.21 -18.98
N LEU A 323 38.72 -18.25 -19.79
CA LEU A 323 37.61 -18.24 -20.74
C LEU A 323 36.26 -18.17 -20.01
N TYR A 324 36.10 -18.93 -18.93
CA TYR A 324 34.88 -18.91 -18.12
C TYR A 324 34.66 -17.57 -17.41
N LEU A 325 35.72 -16.94 -16.88
CA LEU A 325 35.65 -15.58 -16.35
C LEU A 325 35.27 -14.56 -17.43
N ALA A 326 35.80 -14.72 -18.65
CA ALA A 326 35.40 -13.89 -19.78
C ALA A 326 33.92 -14.11 -20.16
N LEU A 327 33.42 -15.34 -20.08
CA LEU A 327 32.02 -15.68 -20.31
C LEU A 327 31.09 -14.98 -19.30
N ARG A 328 31.40 -15.08 -18.01
CA ARG A 328 30.68 -14.38 -16.93
C ARG A 328 30.73 -12.86 -17.09
N SER A 329 31.85 -12.31 -17.57
CA SER A 329 31.95 -10.88 -17.87
C SER A 329 30.99 -10.44 -18.98
N VAL A 330 30.66 -11.32 -19.93
CA VAL A 330 29.67 -11.03 -20.98
C VAL A 330 28.25 -11.03 -20.40
N VAL A 331 27.91 -12.01 -19.54
CA VAL A 331 26.62 -12.02 -18.81
C VAL A 331 26.45 -10.74 -18.00
N ALA A 332 27.48 -10.34 -17.24
CA ALA A 332 27.43 -9.13 -16.43
C ALA A 332 27.16 -7.87 -17.29
N LYS A 333 27.85 -7.74 -18.42
CA LYS A 333 27.65 -6.61 -19.35
C LYS A 333 26.26 -6.60 -19.99
N ARG A 334 25.75 -7.78 -20.40
CA ARG A 334 24.38 -7.93 -20.90
C ARG A 334 23.37 -7.56 -19.83
N GLY A 335 23.60 -7.99 -18.58
CA GLY A 335 22.77 -7.66 -17.43
C GLY A 335 22.65 -6.17 -17.17
N VAL A 336 23.76 -5.42 -17.24
CA VAL A 336 23.72 -3.94 -17.11
C VAL A 336 22.89 -3.31 -18.23
N ALA A 337 23.10 -3.73 -19.48
CA ALA A 337 22.33 -3.21 -20.61
C ALA A 337 20.83 -3.54 -20.48
N GLN A 338 20.51 -4.78 -20.10
CA GLN A 338 19.15 -5.26 -19.94
C GLN A 338 18.44 -4.63 -18.73
N ALA A 339 19.14 -4.29 -17.66
CA ALA A 339 18.58 -3.59 -16.51
C ALA A 339 17.96 -2.24 -16.91
N SER A 340 18.55 -1.54 -17.90
CA SER A 340 17.97 -0.29 -18.40
C SER A 340 16.66 -0.49 -19.16
N PHE A 341 16.57 -1.56 -19.95
CA PHE A 341 15.33 -1.97 -20.62
C PHE A 341 14.27 -2.38 -19.61
N ASN A 342 14.61 -3.25 -18.65
CA ASN A 342 13.70 -3.73 -17.61
C ASN A 342 13.15 -2.57 -16.75
N ALA A 343 13.96 -1.53 -16.52
CA ALA A 343 13.51 -0.33 -15.82
C ALA A 343 12.47 0.47 -16.63
N ILE A 344 12.65 0.60 -17.95
CA ILE A 344 11.66 1.29 -18.82
C ILE A 344 10.35 0.50 -18.83
N VAL A 345 10.44 -0.81 -19.00
CA VAL A 345 9.29 -1.72 -18.97
C VAL A 345 8.58 -1.63 -17.62
N GLY A 346 9.32 -1.66 -16.51
CA GLY A 346 8.75 -1.48 -15.17
C GLY A 346 8.04 -0.14 -15.00
N LEU A 347 8.64 0.99 -15.43
CA LEU A 347 7.98 2.30 -15.35
C LEU A 347 6.65 2.35 -16.13
N LYS A 348 6.58 1.61 -17.24
CA LYS A 348 5.41 1.49 -18.10
C LYS A 348 4.46 0.36 -17.70
N SER A 349 4.81 -0.50 -16.74
CA SER A 349 3.91 -1.58 -16.33
C SER A 349 2.63 -1.01 -15.74
N SER A 350 1.54 -1.71 -15.98
CA SER A 350 0.21 -1.36 -15.51
C SER A 350 0.22 -1.12 -14.02
N GLY A 351 -0.50 -0.09 -13.61
CA GLY A 351 -0.77 0.17 -12.21
C GLY A 351 -1.68 -0.90 -11.60
N THR A 352 -2.11 -0.65 -10.37
CA THR A 352 -3.06 -1.52 -9.69
C THR A 352 -4.32 -1.72 -10.55
N GLN A 353 -4.62 -2.98 -10.88
CA GLN A 353 -5.71 -3.31 -11.79
C GLN A 353 -7.08 -2.99 -11.20
N HIS A 354 -8.04 -2.73 -12.09
CA HIS A 354 -9.44 -2.84 -11.74
C HIS A 354 -9.73 -4.32 -11.55
N GLU A 355 -10.05 -4.73 -10.32
CA GLU A 355 -10.56 -6.08 -10.06
C GLU A 355 -11.66 -6.36 -11.09
N LYS A 356 -11.45 -7.33 -11.99
CA LYS A 356 -12.54 -7.89 -12.80
C LYS A 356 -13.53 -8.45 -11.79
N LEU A 357 -14.52 -7.64 -11.41
CA LEU A 357 -15.67 -8.13 -10.67
C LEU A 357 -16.18 -9.36 -11.43
N PRO A 358 -16.38 -10.51 -10.76
CA PRO A 358 -16.79 -11.73 -11.43
C PRO A 358 -18.07 -11.45 -12.21
N LEU A 359 -18.00 -11.76 -13.50
CA LEU A 359 -19.03 -11.74 -14.54
C LEU A 359 -20.47 -11.62 -13.99
N ILE A 360 -21.00 -10.41 -13.91
CA ILE A 360 -22.43 -10.18 -14.05
C ILE A 360 -22.70 -10.06 -15.56
N PRO A 361 -23.68 -10.77 -16.14
CA PRO A 361 -23.84 -10.86 -17.59
C PRO A 361 -23.91 -9.49 -18.25
N ALA A 362 -23.12 -9.34 -19.31
CA ALA A 362 -23.04 -8.14 -20.14
C ALA A 362 -24.36 -7.90 -20.88
N ASN A 363 -25.34 -7.31 -20.19
CA ASN A 363 -26.57 -6.73 -20.74
C ASN A 363 -27.10 -5.71 -19.73
N ASN A 364 -26.37 -4.60 -19.49
CA ASN A 364 -26.89 -3.34 -18.91
C ASN A 364 -25.79 -2.27 -18.71
N PHE A 365 -24.84 -2.14 -19.65
CA PHE A 365 -24.04 -0.91 -19.74
C PHE A 365 -24.78 0.11 -20.60
N SER A 366 -25.88 0.63 -20.08
CA SER A 366 -26.38 1.94 -20.50
C SER A 366 -25.56 3.01 -19.75
N HIS A 367 -24.93 3.89 -20.53
CA HIS A 367 -24.31 5.11 -20.03
C HIS A 367 -25.26 5.88 -19.11
N PRO A 368 -24.86 6.32 -17.91
CA PRO A 368 -25.53 7.44 -17.27
C PRO A 368 -24.93 8.73 -17.86
N GLY A 369 -25.53 9.16 -18.98
CA GLY A 369 -25.46 10.56 -19.37
C GLY A 369 -26.22 11.40 -18.34
N VAL A 370 -25.53 12.40 -17.77
CA VAL A 370 -26.05 13.68 -17.30
C VAL A 370 -27.47 13.68 -16.73
N ALA A 371 -27.65 13.43 -15.42
CA ALA A 371 -28.81 13.92 -14.64
C ALA A 371 -28.75 13.49 -13.15
N TYR A 372 -28.72 14.52 -12.28
CA TYR A 372 -29.08 14.51 -10.85
C TYR A 372 -28.20 13.77 -9.82
N GLY A 373 -27.64 14.59 -8.91
CA GLY A 373 -27.67 14.35 -7.46
C GLY A 373 -27.01 13.08 -6.93
N LEU A 374 -25.77 13.24 -6.45
CA LEU A 374 -25.09 12.31 -5.54
C LEU A 374 -26.04 11.77 -4.44
N PRO A 375 -26.26 10.44 -4.33
CA PRO A 375 -26.62 9.82 -3.07
C PRO A 375 -25.32 9.33 -2.41
N SER A 376 -24.95 10.06 -1.36
CA SER A 376 -23.89 9.73 -0.41
C SER A 376 -24.26 8.53 0.47
N VAL A 377 -24.50 7.34 -0.09
CA VAL A 377 -24.61 6.11 0.73
C VAL A 377 -24.22 4.88 -0.11
N ILE A 378 -22.92 4.67 -0.29
CA ILE A 378 -22.38 3.31 -0.46
C ILE A 378 -21.58 3.04 0.81
N GLY A 379 -22.04 2.04 1.56
CA GLY A 379 -21.49 1.65 2.84
C GLY A 379 -19.98 1.41 2.75
N ALA A 380 -19.31 1.65 3.86
CA ALA A 380 -17.90 1.39 4.14
C ALA A 380 -17.55 -0.11 4.10
N GLY A 381 -17.87 -0.80 3.01
CA GLY A 381 -17.24 -2.05 2.60
C GLY A 381 -16.03 -1.68 1.74
N THR A 382 -14.86 -1.66 2.37
CA THR A 382 -13.52 -1.70 1.74
C THR A 382 -13.50 -1.33 0.26
N LEU A 383 -13.59 -0.04 -0.07
CA LEU A 383 -13.02 0.44 -1.33
C LEU A 383 -11.55 0.07 -1.27
N SER A 384 -11.16 -1.02 -1.94
CA SER A 384 -9.75 -1.38 -2.07
C SER A 384 -9.02 -0.14 -2.59
N THR A 385 -8.14 0.39 -1.76
CA THR A 385 -7.40 1.66 -1.89
C THR A 385 -6.38 1.66 -3.04
N LYS A 386 -6.53 0.72 -3.97
CA LYS A 386 -5.60 0.34 -5.03
C LYS A 386 -6.23 0.51 -6.42
N HIS A 387 -6.89 1.62 -6.72
CA HIS A 387 -7.52 1.83 -8.05
C HIS A 387 -6.94 3.07 -8.76
N SER A 388 -5.69 2.95 -9.22
CA SER A 388 -4.95 4.04 -9.88
C SER A 388 -5.72 4.71 -11.03
N GLY A 389 -6.41 3.94 -11.87
CA GLY A 389 -7.18 4.47 -13.00
C GLY A 389 -8.36 5.35 -12.61
N ARG A 390 -9.11 4.96 -11.57
CA ARG A 390 -10.26 5.75 -11.10
C ARG A 390 -9.82 7.05 -10.44
N PHE A 391 -8.75 7.01 -9.65
CA PHE A 391 -8.19 8.22 -9.05
C PHE A 391 -7.68 9.19 -10.11
N MET A 392 -6.93 8.68 -11.09
CA MET A 392 -6.36 9.51 -12.13
C MET A 392 -7.45 10.07 -13.05
N ALA A 393 -8.50 9.31 -13.35
CA ALA A 393 -9.67 9.79 -14.09
C ALA A 393 -10.36 10.98 -13.40
N VAL A 394 -10.60 10.90 -12.08
CA VAL A 394 -11.21 11.99 -11.31
C VAL A 394 -10.34 13.25 -11.34
N ILE A 395 -9.02 13.09 -11.17
CA ILE A 395 -8.07 14.21 -11.20
C ILE A 395 -8.06 14.87 -12.58
N VAL A 396 -8.00 14.08 -13.66
CA VAL A 396 -8.00 14.63 -15.02
C VAL A 396 -9.33 15.31 -15.33
N GLN A 397 -10.46 14.75 -14.88
CA GLN A 397 -11.79 15.37 -15.06
C GLN A 397 -11.92 16.72 -14.33
N GLU A 398 -11.37 16.84 -13.12
CA GLU A 398 -11.45 18.06 -12.31
C GLU A 398 -10.43 19.12 -12.70
N ILE A 399 -9.22 18.71 -13.10
CA ILE A 399 -8.13 19.62 -13.47
C ILE A 399 -8.21 20.00 -14.96
N LEU A 400 -8.72 19.10 -15.81
CA LEU A 400 -8.90 19.31 -17.25
C LEU A 400 -10.37 19.17 -17.68
N PRO A 401 -11.31 19.98 -17.14
CA PRO A 401 -12.72 19.92 -17.52
C PRO A 401 -12.95 20.28 -19.00
N SER A 402 -12.01 21.04 -19.56
CA SER A 402 -11.99 21.56 -20.93
C SER A 402 -11.14 20.72 -21.89
N SER A 403 -10.60 19.56 -21.48
CA SER A 403 -9.95 18.66 -22.45
C SER A 403 -10.97 18.30 -23.53
N PRO A 404 -10.75 18.69 -24.79
CA PRO A 404 -11.68 18.42 -25.87
C PRO A 404 -11.57 16.93 -26.21
N ALA A 405 -12.24 16.08 -25.42
CA ALA A 405 -12.98 14.97 -25.98
C ALA A 405 -14.21 15.55 -26.70
N GLY A 406 -13.95 16.36 -27.74
CA GLY A 406 -14.96 16.65 -28.73
C GLY A 406 -15.31 15.30 -29.34
N VAL A 407 -16.53 14.84 -29.08
CA VAL A 407 -17.10 13.59 -29.58
C VAL A 407 -16.62 12.32 -28.83
N GLY A 408 -17.05 12.14 -27.58
CA GLY A 408 -17.25 10.80 -27.00
C GLY A 408 -16.03 9.99 -26.57
N GLY A 409 -14.81 10.54 -26.58
CA GLY A 409 -13.61 9.85 -26.06
C GLY A 409 -13.65 9.71 -24.53
N ASN A 410 -13.48 8.49 -24.04
CA ASN A 410 -13.48 8.20 -22.62
C ASN A 410 -12.17 8.71 -22.01
N ILE A 411 -12.18 9.24 -20.77
CA ILE A 411 -10.97 9.68 -20.06
C ILE A 411 -9.90 8.56 -20.03
N PHE A 412 -10.37 7.31 -19.98
CA PHE A 412 -9.59 6.09 -20.03
C PHE A 412 -8.88 5.84 -21.36
N ASP A 413 -9.28 6.47 -22.46
CA ASP A 413 -8.55 6.42 -23.73
C ASP A 413 -7.24 7.22 -23.67
N LEU A 414 -7.18 8.20 -22.75
CA LEU A 414 -6.01 9.06 -22.57
C LEU A 414 -4.98 8.47 -21.59
N ILE A 415 -5.48 7.94 -20.48
CA ILE A 415 -4.67 7.45 -19.34
C ILE A 415 -4.59 5.93 -19.24
N GLY A 416 -5.44 5.19 -19.95
CA GLY A 416 -5.62 3.75 -19.78
C GLY A 416 -6.45 3.40 -18.54
N TYR A 417 -6.99 2.17 -18.50
CA TYR A 417 -7.76 1.66 -17.37
C TYR A 417 -6.91 1.42 -16.10
N SER A 418 -5.61 1.13 -16.27
CA SER A 418 -4.63 0.86 -15.22
C SER A 418 -3.34 1.68 -15.45
N PRO A 419 -3.39 3.02 -15.29
CA PRO A 419 -2.31 3.92 -15.67
C PRO A 419 -0.97 3.53 -15.01
N SER A 420 0.06 3.34 -15.82
CA SER A 420 1.43 3.10 -15.36
C SER A 420 1.99 4.27 -14.56
N TYR A 421 3.04 4.03 -13.78
CA TYR A 421 3.76 5.10 -13.08
C TYR A 421 4.25 6.19 -14.07
N TYR A 422 4.73 5.78 -15.24
CA TYR A 422 5.11 6.69 -16.32
C TYR A 422 3.94 7.57 -16.79
N SER A 423 2.77 6.97 -17.03
CA SER A 423 1.59 7.70 -17.50
C SER A 423 1.09 8.72 -16.46
N GLN A 424 1.10 8.35 -15.16
CA GLN A 424 0.68 9.24 -14.08
C GLN A 424 1.64 10.43 -13.95
N LEU A 425 2.96 10.19 -14.02
CA LEU A 425 3.95 11.26 -14.03
C LEU A 425 3.85 12.16 -15.26
N GLU A 426 3.57 11.63 -16.45
CA GLU A 426 3.36 12.45 -17.66
C GLU A 426 2.21 13.44 -17.46
N VAL A 427 1.09 12.98 -16.91
CA VAL A 427 -0.06 13.83 -16.63
C VAL A 427 0.32 14.92 -15.62
N LEU A 428 0.93 14.53 -14.50
CA LEU A 428 1.26 15.44 -13.40
C LEU A 428 2.36 16.45 -13.73
N ALA A 429 3.35 16.05 -14.54
CA ALA A 429 4.50 16.88 -14.85
C ALA A 429 4.33 17.72 -16.12
N LYS A 430 3.49 17.30 -17.07
CA LYS A 430 3.32 18.00 -18.36
C LYS A 430 1.91 18.52 -18.59
N ARG A 431 0.91 17.64 -18.49
CA ARG A 431 -0.46 17.97 -18.96
C ARG A 431 -1.19 18.95 -18.06
N ILE A 432 -1.01 18.85 -16.74
CA ILE A 432 -1.64 19.75 -15.78
C ILE A 432 -1.22 21.21 -16.02
N TYR A 433 0.06 21.45 -16.31
CA TYR A 433 0.60 22.81 -16.52
C TYR A 433 0.22 23.46 -17.85
N GLN A 434 -0.30 22.67 -18.80
CA GLN A 434 -0.75 23.19 -20.10
C GLN A 434 -2.15 23.80 -20.04
N ASN A 435 -2.92 23.55 -18.97
CA ASN A 435 -4.28 24.05 -18.85
C ASN A 435 -4.32 25.41 -18.14
N PRO A 436 -4.94 26.46 -18.72
CA PRO A 436 -5.16 27.74 -18.04
C PRO A 436 -6.00 27.61 -16.76
N ASP A 437 -6.95 26.67 -16.69
CA ASP A 437 -7.81 26.42 -15.53
C ASP A 437 -7.00 26.03 -14.29
N PHE A 438 -5.86 25.35 -14.48
CA PHE A 438 -4.94 25.02 -13.40
C PHE A 438 -4.40 26.30 -12.72
N TYR A 439 -4.02 27.31 -13.50
CA TYR A 439 -3.54 28.59 -12.98
C TYR A 439 -4.67 29.42 -12.40
N ALA A 440 -5.86 29.40 -13.00
CA ALA A 440 -7.05 30.08 -12.46
C ALA A 440 -7.42 29.54 -11.07
N LYS A 441 -7.40 28.21 -10.91
CA LYS A 441 -7.61 27.53 -9.62
C LYS A 441 -6.45 27.73 -8.63
N LEU A 442 -5.30 28.25 -9.08
CA LEU A 442 -4.18 28.62 -8.21
C LEU A 442 -4.39 29.98 -7.53
N TYR A 443 -5.33 30.81 -8.02
CA TYR A 443 -5.74 32.06 -7.37
C TYR A 443 -6.82 31.79 -6.29
N ASP A 444 -6.47 31.00 -5.28
CA ASP A 444 -7.32 30.68 -4.12
C ASP A 444 -6.77 31.39 -2.85
N THR A 445 -7.24 31.01 -1.65
CA THR A 445 -6.71 31.49 -0.37
C THR A 445 -5.19 31.29 -0.27
N PRO A 446 -4.45 32.20 0.39
CA PRO A 446 -2.99 32.11 0.51
C PRO A 446 -2.54 30.78 1.14
N ALA A 447 -3.33 30.24 2.08
CA ALA A 447 -3.13 28.92 2.67
C ALA A 447 -3.22 27.80 1.62
N ASN A 448 -4.25 27.77 0.77
CA ASN A 448 -4.38 26.76 -0.28
C ASN A 448 -3.29 26.88 -1.35
N VAL A 449 -2.84 28.10 -1.69
CA VAL A 449 -1.69 28.29 -2.58
C VAL A 449 -0.42 27.67 -1.99
N SER A 450 -0.15 27.89 -0.69
CA SER A 450 0.99 27.28 -0.01
C SER A 450 0.93 25.74 -0.02
N ARG A 451 -0.27 25.17 0.18
CA ARG A 451 -0.51 23.71 0.13
C ARG A 451 -0.29 23.14 -1.27
N LYS A 452 -0.82 23.80 -2.30
CA LYS A 452 -0.61 23.42 -3.71
C LYS A 452 0.87 23.52 -4.09
N LYS A 453 1.59 24.54 -3.63
CA LYS A 453 3.05 24.67 -3.80
C LYS A 453 3.83 23.48 -3.21
N VAL A 454 3.47 23.03 -2.01
CA VAL A 454 4.10 21.86 -1.39
C VAL A 454 3.81 20.58 -2.19
N ALA A 455 2.57 20.40 -2.67
CA ALA A 455 2.21 19.27 -3.52
C ALA A 455 3.00 19.27 -4.85
N MET A 456 3.14 20.43 -5.50
CA MET A 456 3.97 20.58 -6.69
C MET A 456 5.44 20.25 -6.42
N LYS A 457 5.98 20.70 -5.27
CA LYS A 457 7.35 20.38 -4.87
C LYS A 457 7.55 18.88 -4.65
N ALA A 458 6.53 18.18 -4.14
CA ALA A 458 6.58 16.72 -4.00
C ALA A 458 6.67 16.02 -5.38
N VAL A 459 5.88 16.47 -6.36
CA VAL A 459 5.96 15.95 -7.75
C VAL A 459 7.32 16.25 -8.37
N GLU A 460 7.87 17.44 -8.15
CA GLU A 460 9.22 17.82 -8.60
C GLU A 460 10.28 16.88 -8.02
N LEU A 461 10.24 16.60 -6.72
CA LEU A 461 11.17 15.66 -6.07
C LEU A 461 11.05 14.23 -6.63
N MET A 462 9.84 13.78 -6.98
CA MET A 462 9.63 12.49 -7.64
C MET A 462 10.24 12.48 -9.04
N LEU A 463 10.09 13.56 -9.81
CA LEU A 463 10.68 13.71 -11.14
C LEU A 463 12.21 13.72 -11.05
N ASP A 464 12.77 14.48 -10.11
CA ASP A 464 14.22 14.56 -9.87
C ASP A 464 14.80 13.18 -9.53
N ARG A 465 14.10 12.40 -8.70
CA ARG A 465 14.48 11.01 -8.41
C ARG A 465 14.49 10.16 -9.68
N ALA A 466 13.45 10.25 -10.52
CA ALA A 466 13.38 9.49 -11.77
C ALA A 466 14.48 9.90 -12.77
N ILE A 467 14.81 11.20 -12.83
CA ILE A 467 15.92 11.73 -13.64
C ILE A 467 17.25 11.19 -13.11
N TYR A 468 17.47 11.23 -11.80
CA TYR A 468 18.67 10.71 -11.16
C TYR A 468 18.86 9.20 -11.41
N GLU A 469 17.81 8.40 -11.24
CA GLU A 469 17.86 6.96 -11.54
C GLU A 469 18.14 6.71 -13.04
N SER A 470 17.64 7.55 -13.94
CA SER A 470 17.95 7.49 -15.38
C SER A 470 19.41 7.85 -15.68
N GLN A 471 19.95 8.88 -15.03
CA GLN A 471 21.35 9.27 -15.15
C GLN A 471 22.29 8.16 -14.67
N LEU A 472 22.00 7.54 -13.53
CA LEU A 472 22.77 6.39 -13.04
C LEU A 472 22.79 5.23 -14.04
N ARG A 473 21.63 4.88 -14.63
CA ARG A 473 21.56 3.85 -15.69
C ARG A 473 22.38 4.23 -16.92
N ARG A 474 22.34 5.51 -17.32
CA ARG A 474 23.14 6.02 -18.44
C ARG A 474 24.64 5.92 -18.14
N GLU A 475 25.08 6.30 -16.95
CA GLU A 475 26.48 6.20 -16.53
C GLU A 475 26.98 4.75 -16.52
N MET A 476 26.19 3.83 -15.97
CA MET A 476 26.50 2.40 -15.98
C MET A 476 26.62 1.85 -17.40
N ASN A 477 25.67 2.19 -18.28
CA ASN A 477 25.69 1.76 -19.68
C ASN A 477 26.89 2.32 -20.46
N VAL A 478 27.22 3.60 -20.27
CA VAL A 478 28.38 4.24 -20.90
C VAL A 478 29.68 3.63 -20.38
N SER A 479 29.78 3.34 -19.08
CA SER A 479 30.94 2.67 -18.48
C SER A 479 31.15 1.27 -19.07
N VAL A 480 30.08 0.50 -19.24
CA VAL A 480 30.14 -0.82 -19.90
C VAL A 480 30.57 -0.69 -21.36
N LEU A 481 30.03 0.27 -22.10
CA LEU A 481 30.39 0.51 -23.50
C LEU A 481 31.87 0.91 -23.64
N LEU A 482 32.34 1.82 -22.79
CA LEU A 482 33.74 2.26 -22.73
C LEU A 482 34.66 1.08 -22.40
N SER A 483 34.34 0.30 -21.36
CA SER A 483 35.12 -0.89 -20.98
C SER A 483 35.16 -1.94 -22.10
N SER A 484 34.09 -2.04 -22.89
CA SER A 484 34.02 -2.94 -24.04
C SER A 484 34.95 -2.49 -25.17
N LYS A 485 34.96 -1.20 -25.48
CA LYS A 485 35.84 -0.60 -26.50
C LYS A 485 37.32 -0.65 -26.09
N LEU A 486 37.64 -0.32 -24.84
CA LEU A 486 39.02 -0.30 -24.35
C LEU A 486 39.64 -1.69 -24.18
N ARG A 487 38.82 -2.75 -24.11
CA ARG A 487 39.30 -4.13 -23.92
C ARG A 487 40.32 -4.56 -24.99
N GLY A 488 40.12 -4.16 -26.25
CA GLY A 488 41.05 -4.45 -27.34
C GLY A 488 42.42 -3.79 -27.12
N SER A 489 42.41 -2.50 -26.81
CA SER A 489 43.64 -1.73 -26.53
C SER A 489 44.37 -2.26 -25.30
N HIS A 490 43.65 -2.60 -24.22
CA HIS A 490 44.27 -3.18 -23.02
C HIS A 490 44.91 -4.53 -23.28
N ARG A 491 44.30 -5.39 -24.12
CA ARG A 491 44.92 -6.66 -24.52
C ARG A 491 46.21 -6.43 -25.31
N ALA A 492 46.18 -5.54 -26.30
CA ALA A 492 47.36 -5.23 -27.10
C ALA A 492 48.52 -4.69 -26.26
N VAL A 493 48.24 -3.79 -25.31
CA VAL A 493 49.26 -3.25 -24.38
C VAL A 493 49.80 -4.35 -23.46
N ASN A 494 48.94 -5.21 -22.91
CA ASN A 494 49.36 -6.30 -22.04
C ASN A 494 50.18 -7.37 -22.78
N GLU A 495 49.83 -7.69 -24.03
CA GLU A 495 50.62 -8.59 -24.89
C GLU A 495 51.98 -7.96 -25.24
N GLY A 496 52.03 -6.66 -25.52
CA GLY A 496 53.27 -5.91 -25.71
C GLY A 496 54.19 -5.90 -24.48
N LEU A 497 53.61 -5.77 -23.27
CA LEU A 497 54.36 -5.83 -22.02
C LEU A 497 54.83 -7.25 -21.66
N ALA A 498 54.05 -8.27 -22.01
CA ALA A 498 54.45 -9.67 -21.80
C ALA A 498 55.61 -10.06 -22.71
N THR A 499 55.57 -9.63 -23.98
CA THR A 499 56.65 -9.88 -24.94
C THR A 499 57.92 -9.10 -24.62
N SER A 500 57.81 -7.86 -24.12
CA SER A 500 58.99 -7.07 -23.72
C SER A 500 59.69 -7.60 -22.46
N LYS A 501 58.99 -8.33 -21.58
CA LYS A 501 59.59 -8.97 -20.39
C LYS A 501 60.33 -10.28 -20.70
N GLY A 502 60.09 -10.90 -21.86
CA GLY A 502 60.80 -12.11 -22.30
C GLY A 502 62.11 -11.86 -23.06
N GLN A 503 62.47 -10.60 -23.31
CA GLN A 503 63.69 -10.19 -24.04
C GLN A 503 64.81 -9.64 -23.12
N LYS A 504 64.79 -9.95 -21.83
CA LYS A 504 65.89 -9.65 -20.91
C LYS A 504 66.55 -10.89 -20.36
#